data_AF-A0A4P9VKT6-F1
#
_entry.id   AF-A0A4P9VKT6-F1
#
_cell.length_a   1.000
_cell.length_b   1.000
_cell.length_c   1.000
_cell.angle_alpha   90.00
_cell.angle_beta   90.00
_cell.angle_gamma   90.00
#
_symmetry.space_group_name_H-M   'P 1'
#
loop_
_entity.id
_entity.type
_entity.pdbx_description
1 polymer ?
#
loop_
_entity_poly.entity_id
_entity_poly.type
_entity_poly.pdbx_seq_one_letter_code
_entity_poly.pdbx_strand_id
1 'polypeptide(L)'
;MPKYKFAESPQGSSTDIKAKGIWQNGVWRVEMSRLLNTGNPDDVVFRLGERVLGGIAIFDQTSDQDHVISEVLTFKFCLQIPCNT
;
A
#
# COMPACT_ATOMS: atom_id res chain seq x y z
N MET A 1 -16.74 -12.69 15.18
CA MET A 1 -16.29 -11.96 13.98
C MET A 1 -15.03 -12.65 13.47
N PRO A 2 -14.86 -12.88 12.15
CA PRO A 2 -13.66 -13.56 11.68
C PRO A 2 -12.45 -12.65 11.95
N LYS A 3 -11.49 -13.14 12.72
CA LYS A 3 -10.19 -12.48 12.89
C LYS A 3 -9.44 -12.61 11.56
N TYR A 4 -8.85 -11.52 11.06
CA TYR A 4 -7.96 -11.60 9.90
C TYR A 4 -6.87 -12.64 10.19
N LYS A 5 -6.88 -13.75 9.44
CA LYS A 5 -5.83 -14.77 9.54
C LYS A 5 -4.68 -14.27 8.68
N PHE A 6 -3.54 -13.98 9.29
CA PHE A 6 -2.31 -13.84 8.53
C PHE A 6 -2.09 -15.14 7.76
N ALA A 7 -2.16 -15.08 6.44
CA ALA A 7 -1.68 -16.17 5.61
C ALA A 7 -0.15 -16.24 5.77
N GLU A 8 0.41 -17.44 5.86
CA GLU A 8 1.87 -17.63 5.95
C GLU A 8 2.59 -17.04 4.73
N SER A 9 1.89 -16.94 3.60
CA SER A 9 2.35 -16.28 2.38
C SER A 9 1.18 -15.63 1.64
N PRO A 10 1.41 -14.49 0.96
CA PRO A 10 0.43 -13.93 0.03
C PRO A 10 0.17 -14.91 -1.12
N GLN A 11 -1.06 -14.91 -1.63
CA GLN A 11 -1.47 -15.77 -2.75
C GLN A 11 -2.22 -14.94 -3.78
N GLY A 12 -2.14 -15.34 -5.05
CA GLY A 12 -2.85 -14.67 -6.14
C GLY A 12 -2.36 -13.24 -6.39
N SER A 13 -3.31 -12.33 -6.64
CA SER A 13 -3.05 -10.95 -7.08
C SER A 13 -2.10 -10.20 -6.14
N SER A 14 -2.19 -10.39 -4.83
CA SER A 14 -1.39 -9.65 -3.83
C SER A 14 0.08 -10.08 -3.70
N THR A 15 0.55 -11.04 -4.48
CA THR A 15 1.91 -11.60 -4.37
C THR A 15 3.02 -10.65 -4.83
N ASP A 16 2.69 -9.64 -5.62
CA ASP A 16 3.63 -8.64 -6.13
C ASP A 16 3.87 -7.48 -5.14
N ILE A 17 3.03 -7.37 -4.10
CA ILE A 17 3.15 -6.36 -3.05
C ILE A 17 4.25 -6.76 -2.08
N LYS A 18 5.23 -5.87 -1.91
CA LYS A 18 6.27 -5.98 -0.88
C LYS A 18 6.08 -4.87 0.13
N ALA A 19 6.09 -5.23 1.41
CA ALA A 19 5.94 -4.26 2.49
C ALA A 19 6.91 -4.56 3.64
N LYS A 20 7.38 -3.51 4.30
CA LYS A 20 8.15 -3.62 5.55
C LYS A 20 7.72 -2.53 6.51
N GLY A 21 7.40 -2.93 7.74
CA GLY A 21 7.15 -2.03 8.86
C GLY A 21 8.29 -2.09 9.86
N ILE A 22 8.70 -0.94 10.39
CA ILE A 22 9.57 -0.84 11.56
C ILE A 22 8.88 -0.01 12.64
N TRP A 23 8.93 -0.49 13.88
CA TRP A 23 8.53 0.28 15.06
C TRP A 23 9.78 0.86 15.72
N GLN A 24 9.90 2.18 15.75
CA GLN A 24 11.04 2.86 16.36
C GLN A 24 10.61 4.22 16.91
N ASN A 25 11.07 4.58 18.11
CA ASN A 25 10.81 5.87 18.74
C ASN A 25 9.31 6.21 18.85
N GLY A 26 8.48 5.21 19.18
CA GLY A 26 7.04 5.40 19.41
C GLY A 26 6.20 5.55 18.14
N VAL A 27 6.74 5.27 16.95
CA VAL A 27 6.01 5.36 15.68
C VAL A 27 6.29 4.16 14.78
N TRP A 28 5.27 3.79 13.99
CA TRP A 28 5.43 2.89 12.84
C TRP A 28 5.95 3.67 11.64
N ARG A 29 6.96 3.12 10.96
CA ARG A 29 7.31 3.50 9.59
C ARG A 29 7.07 2.30 8.69
N VAL A 30 6.23 2.47 7.69
CA VAL A 30 5.86 1.42 6.75
C VAL A 30 6.22 1.86 5.35
N GLU A 31 6.95 1.01 4.64
CA GLU A 31 7.22 1.16 3.22
C GLU A 31 6.53 0.03 2.46
N MET A 32 5.86 0.39 1.37
CA MET A 32 5.19 -0.54 0.46
C MET A 32 5.65 -0.27 -0.97
N SER A 33 5.81 -1.34 -1.74
CA SER A 33 6.13 -1.29 -3.15
C SER A 33 5.36 -2.37 -3.90
N ARG A 34 5.00 -2.06 -5.14
CA ARG A 34 4.41 -2.99 -6.10
C ARG A 34 4.68 -2.48 -7.50
N LEU A 35 4.37 -3.27 -8.53
CA LEU A 35 4.48 -2.80 -9.90
C LEU A 35 3.43 -1.71 -10.19
N LEU A 36 3.76 -0.76 -11.07
CA LEU A 36 2.80 0.24 -11.54
C LEU A 36 1.67 -0.41 -12.37
N ASN A 37 2.00 -1.47 -13.10
CA ASN A 37 1.07 -2.32 -13.82
C ASN A 37 1.38 -3.77 -13.48
N THR A 38 0.46 -4.44 -12.80
CA THR A 38 0.61 -5.83 -12.33
C THR A 38 0.14 -6.85 -13.37
N GLY A 39 -0.67 -6.41 -14.34
CA GLY A 39 -1.33 -7.29 -15.30
C GLY A 39 -2.56 -8.02 -14.73
N ASN A 40 -2.86 -7.87 -13.43
CA ASN A 40 -4.05 -8.44 -12.83
C ASN A 40 -5.28 -7.58 -13.18
N PRO A 41 -6.42 -8.18 -13.58
CA PRO A 41 -7.60 -7.43 -14.04
C PRO A 41 -8.34 -6.69 -12.92
N ASP A 42 -8.13 -7.08 -11.66
CA ASP A 42 -8.71 -6.47 -10.46
C ASP A 42 -7.86 -5.30 -9.91
N ASP A 43 -6.64 -5.14 -10.41
CA ASP A 43 -5.73 -4.09 -9.94
C ASP A 43 -5.87 -2.78 -10.73
N VAL A 44 -5.78 -1.66 -10.03
CA VAL A 44 -5.64 -0.35 -10.66
C VAL A 44 -4.26 -0.27 -11.34
N VAL A 45 -4.23 0.17 -12.60
CA VAL A 45 -2.97 0.49 -13.29
C VAL A 45 -2.54 1.93 -12.96
N PHE A 46 -1.37 2.10 -12.34
CA PHE A 46 -0.80 3.40 -12.03
C PHE A 46 0.01 3.94 -13.21
N ARG A 47 -0.61 4.76 -14.05
CA ARG A 47 0.08 5.38 -15.18
C ARG A 47 0.92 6.56 -14.69
N LEU A 48 2.16 6.64 -15.19
CA LEU A 48 3.04 7.76 -14.90
C LEU A 48 2.41 9.08 -15.36
N GLY A 49 2.49 10.10 -14.52
CA GLY A 49 1.95 11.42 -14.80
C GLY A 49 0.45 11.58 -14.55
N GLU A 50 -0.31 10.49 -14.44
CA GLU A 50 -1.74 10.52 -14.14
C GLU A 50 -2.01 10.62 -12.63
N ARG A 51 -3.15 11.22 -12.30
CA ARG A 51 -3.63 11.31 -10.92
C ARG A 51 -4.52 10.12 -10.62
N VAL A 52 -4.27 9.47 -9.50
CA VAL A 52 -5.09 8.37 -8.97
C VAL A 52 -5.58 8.75 -7.59
N LEU A 53 -6.88 8.56 -7.35
CA LEU A 53 -7.45 8.74 -6.02
C LEU A 53 -7.25 7.48 -5.19
N GLY A 54 -7.03 7.64 -3.88
CA GLY A 54 -6.97 6.53 -2.94
C GLY A 54 -7.10 7.00 -1.51
N GLY A 55 -6.96 6.09 -0.56
CA GLY A 55 -7.00 6.39 0.86
C GLY A 55 -6.11 5.43 1.65
N ILE A 56 -5.78 5.83 2.87
CA ILE A 56 -5.02 5.02 3.83
C ILE A 56 -5.92 4.77 5.03
N ALA A 57 -6.01 3.51 5.46
CA ALA A 57 -6.67 3.12 6.70
C ALA A 57 -5.62 2.54 7.66
N ILE A 58 -5.65 2.98 8.91
CA ILE A 58 -4.78 2.51 9.99
C ILE A 58 -5.65 1.79 11.01
N PHE A 59 -5.26 0.57 11.32
CA PHE A 59 -5.91 -0.29 12.32
C PHE A 59 -4.95 -0.47 13.50
N ASP A 60 -5.44 -0.22 14.72
CA ASP A 60 -4.75 -0.61 15.94
C ASP A 60 -5.35 -1.94 16.40
N GLN A 61 -4.59 -3.03 16.26
CA GLN A 61 -5.05 -4.43 16.33
C GLN A 61 -5.90 -4.87 15.13
N THR A 62 -6.24 -6.16 15.10
CA THR A 62 -6.87 -6.83 13.94
C THR A 62 -8.39 -6.74 13.91
N SER A 63 -9.01 -5.89 14.75
CA SER A 63 -10.46 -5.74 14.81
C SER A 63 -10.93 -4.43 14.16
N ASP A 64 -11.85 -4.61 13.23
CA ASP A 64 -12.31 -3.64 12.23
C ASP A 64 -13.11 -2.44 12.80
N GLN A 65 -13.38 -2.41 14.11
CA GLN A 65 -14.27 -1.42 14.72
C GLN A 65 -13.58 -0.08 14.99
N ASP A 66 -12.30 -0.11 15.35
CA ASP A 66 -11.52 1.09 15.65
C ASP A 66 -10.41 1.25 14.61
N HIS A 67 -10.67 2.09 13.60
CA HIS A 67 -9.69 2.45 12.59
C HIS A 67 -9.79 3.93 12.26
N VAL A 68 -8.66 4.48 11.82
CA VAL A 68 -8.60 5.86 11.31
C VAL A 68 -8.40 5.80 9.82
N ILE A 69 -9.26 6.49 9.08
CA ILE A 69 -9.12 6.67 7.63
C ILE A 69 -8.57 8.06 7.33
N SER A 70 -7.79 8.16 6.26
CA SER A 70 -7.47 9.44 5.66
C SER A 70 -8.69 10.05 4.97
N GLU A 71 -8.60 11.33 4.65
CA GLU A 71 -9.37 11.89 3.54
C GLU A 71 -9.01 11.22 2.19
N VAL A 72 -9.73 11.58 1.12
CA VAL A 72 -9.36 11.12 -0.22
C VAL A 72 -8.03 11.76 -0.62
N LEU A 73 -7.03 10.92 -0.80
CA LEU A 73 -5.70 11.31 -1.23
C LEU A 73 -5.60 11.29 -2.76
N THR A 74 -4.78 12.16 -3.32
CA THR A 74 -4.42 12.15 -4.74
C THR A 74 -2.96 11.76 -4.90
N PHE A 75 -2.72 10.63 -5.55
CA PHE A 75 -1.40 10.13 -5.89
C PHE A 75 -1.04 10.48 -7.33
N LYS A 76 0.23 10.85 -7.56
CA LYS A 76 0.79 11.01 -8.90
C LYS A 76 2.18 10.41 -8.92
N PHE A 77 2.35 9.36 -9.73
CA PHE A 77 3.64 8.69 -9.87
C PHE A 77 4.42 9.31 -11.02
N CYS A 78 5.67 9.68 -10.77
CA CYS A 78 6.56 10.31 -11.75
C CYS A 78 7.90 9.57 -11.75
N LEU A 79 8.58 9.57 -12.90
CA LEU A 79 9.98 9.17 -12.95
C LEU A 79 10.80 10.24 -12.23
N GLN A 80 11.51 9.85 -11.18
CA GLN A 80 12.50 10.71 -10.54
C GLN A 80 13.80 10.55 -11.31
N ILE A 81 13.99 11.36 -12.37
CA ILE A 81 15.24 11.49 -13.13
C ILE A 81 15.76 12.92 -12.89
N PRO A 82 17.09 13.13 -12.68
CA PRO A 82 18.17 12.21 -13.06
C PRO A 82 19.07 11.70 -11.92
N CYS A 83 19.69 10.55 -12.20
CA CYS A 83 21.03 10.23 -11.69
C CYS A 83 21.98 11.39 -11.99
N ASN A 84 22.55 12.01 -10.97
CA ASN A 84 23.84 12.65 -11.16
C ASN A 84 24.93 11.57 -11.17
N THR A 85 25.78 11.66 -12.18
CA THR A 85 26.96 10.85 -12.50
C THR A 85 27.92 10.67 -11.32
#